data_AF-A0A957RAC2-F1
#
_entry.id   AF-A0A957RAC2-F1
#
_cell.length_a   1.000
_cell.length_b   1.000
_cell.length_c   1.000
_cell.angle_alpha   90.00
_cell.angle_beta   90.00
_cell.angle_gamma   90.00
#
_symmetry.space_group_name_H-M   'P 1'
#
loop_
_entity.id
_entity.type
_entity.pdbx_description
1 polymer ?
#
loop_
_entity_poly.entity_id
_entity_poly.type
_entity_poly.pdbx_seq_one_letter_code
_entity_poly.pdbx_strand_id
1 'polypeptide(L)'
;MKRSLTIALLIVAAFVIFAYGFSVTQVNLEELGQESRQQALTRILRALAHPDFIAFDQEQVEVNAPVYVPCPAAGEPAYTPDTSGPYMTVTPSCGDPRAEVVVEGVGFAPDTNGVLYFIPDSGVQLQIGRFETDGGGYFQTTVRLRDRESDQAQQLRATTRRNIGNAHLSQNGIDTINKIIETVFMALLATTLGTFLAIPVSFLAARNLMATVTSPVASVALTLILVPLGVWLGGAVTGWLGQTALTLLGDWLPALVGLVVAPVVATILARWAVPPVEKSPPGALVRLLRSIALLAVALLAILAFYLFAALLIAAGERIAPLLGSFAFLGDFIANVGGIIVLVLPIAGALIGGGVFLSIAGRLGNTLADRLSPRTLKAINIVLCAVAGMVLALLIGAAVEWLYQLRQPRLTVVWPAIIGAVLGIIVAVRSRADEPLPLGLAVYGVTRTVLNALRSVEALIMVIVFAVWVGIGPFAGVLALGLHTVAALAK
;
A
#
# COMPACT_ATOMS: atom_id res chain seq x y z
N MET A 1 49.02 -27.98 -11.69
CA MET A 1 49.32 -26.61 -12.15
C MET A 1 48.10 -25.87 -12.69
N LYS A 2 47.38 -26.36 -13.71
CA LYS A 2 46.22 -25.66 -14.32
C LYS A 2 45.11 -25.27 -13.32
N ARG A 3 44.74 -26.16 -12.40
CA ARG A 3 43.68 -25.90 -11.39
C ARG A 3 44.04 -24.80 -10.38
N SER A 4 45.32 -24.69 -10.01
CA SER A 4 45.82 -23.63 -9.12
C SER A 4 45.81 -22.26 -9.82
N LEU A 5 46.19 -22.24 -11.10
CA LEU A 5 46.14 -21.03 -11.92
C LEU A 5 44.70 -20.52 -12.12
N THR A 6 43.75 -21.42 -12.36
CA THR A 6 42.32 -21.05 -12.49
C THR A 6 41.77 -20.47 -11.19
N ILE A 7 42.12 -21.05 -10.03
CA ILE A 7 41.70 -20.54 -8.72
C ILE A 7 42.31 -19.16 -8.46
N ALA A 8 43.60 -18.97 -8.73
CA ALA A 8 44.25 -17.67 -8.59
C ALA A 8 43.60 -16.59 -9.47
N LEU A 9 43.27 -16.93 -10.72
CA LEU A 9 42.61 -16.00 -11.63
C LEU A 9 41.18 -15.66 -11.18
N LEU A 10 40.43 -16.63 -10.63
CA LEU A 10 39.11 -16.40 -10.06
C LEU A 10 39.17 -15.51 -8.80
N ILE A 11 40.18 -15.69 -7.95
CA ILE A 11 40.38 -14.83 -6.77
C ILE A 11 40.70 -13.40 -7.19
N VAL A 12 41.58 -13.21 -8.18
CA VAL A 12 41.90 -11.88 -8.73
C VAL A 12 40.66 -11.24 -9.36
N ALA A 13 39.89 -11.99 -10.15
CA ALA A 13 38.65 -11.51 -10.73
C ALA A 13 37.63 -11.12 -9.65
N ALA A 14 37.44 -11.96 -8.62
CA ALA A 14 36.58 -11.66 -7.48
C ALA A 14 37.05 -10.41 -6.73
N PHE A 15 38.36 -10.24 -6.51
CA PHE A 15 38.93 -9.06 -5.88
C PHE A 15 38.68 -7.80 -6.70
N VAL A 16 38.89 -7.84 -8.02
CA VAL A 16 38.62 -6.69 -8.90
C VAL A 16 37.13 -6.33 -8.89
N ILE A 17 36.24 -7.32 -8.94
CA ILE A 17 34.80 -7.11 -8.83
C ILE A 17 34.46 -6.46 -7.49
N PHE A 18 35.03 -6.95 -6.39
CA PHE A 18 34.77 -6.41 -5.05
C PHE A 18 35.33 -4.99 -4.88
N ALA A 19 36.53 -4.72 -5.40
CA ALA A 19 37.16 -3.41 -5.37
C ALA A 19 36.37 -2.39 -6.21
N TYR A 20 35.87 -2.80 -7.38
CA TYR A 20 34.97 -1.97 -8.19
C TYR A 20 33.64 -1.73 -7.46
N GLY A 21 33.09 -2.74 -6.79
CA GLY A 21 31.92 -2.56 -5.93
C GLY A 21 32.15 -1.51 -4.85
N PHE A 22 33.31 -1.54 -4.18
CA PHE A 22 33.69 -0.62 -3.12
C PHE A 22 33.88 0.83 -3.61
N SER A 23 34.38 1.02 -4.83
CA SER A 23 34.53 2.37 -5.41
C SER A 23 33.18 2.96 -5.82
N VAL A 24 32.27 2.14 -6.36
CA VAL A 24 30.92 2.58 -6.73
C VAL A 24 30.09 2.92 -5.50
N THR A 25 30.23 2.17 -4.40
CA THR A 25 29.49 2.42 -3.16
C THR A 25 30.04 3.57 -2.31
N GLN A 26 31.13 4.23 -2.74
CA GLN A 26 31.72 5.39 -2.07
C GLN A 26 31.91 5.19 -0.56
N VAL A 27 32.40 4.03 -0.14
CA VAL A 27 32.55 3.71 1.29
C VAL A 27 33.67 4.56 1.89
N ASN A 28 33.29 5.63 2.58
CA ASN A 28 34.21 6.53 3.27
C ASN A 28 34.34 6.15 4.75
N LEU A 29 35.40 5.40 5.10
CA LEU A 29 35.67 4.99 6.49
C LEU A 29 36.27 6.12 7.35
N GLU A 30 36.81 7.16 6.74
CA GLU A 30 37.42 8.30 7.44
C GLU A 30 36.37 9.18 8.13
N GLU A 31 35.18 9.28 7.52
CA GLU A 31 34.00 9.94 8.09
C GLU A 31 33.48 9.29 9.40
N LEU A 32 33.75 8.00 9.62
CA LEU A 32 33.38 7.27 10.83
C LEU A 32 34.32 7.56 12.02
N GLY A 33 35.53 8.06 11.74
CA GLY A 33 36.53 8.44 12.75
C GLY A 33 36.34 9.83 13.35
N GLN A 34 35.42 10.64 12.82
CA GLN A 34 35.19 12.01 13.29
C GLN A 34 34.49 12.02 14.66
N GLU A 35 35.11 12.67 15.66
CA GLU A 35 34.58 12.75 17.03
C GLU A 35 33.16 13.32 17.10
N SER A 36 32.82 14.30 16.24
CA SER A 36 31.49 14.92 16.17
C SER A 36 30.39 13.91 15.80
N ARG A 37 30.68 12.99 14.87
CA ARG A 37 29.76 11.92 14.45
C ARG A 37 29.65 10.82 15.50
N GLN A 38 30.74 10.48 16.19
CA GLN A 38 30.69 9.52 17.29
C GLN A 38 29.84 10.04 18.46
N GLN A 39 29.91 11.34 18.74
CA GLN A 39 29.03 12.00 19.70
C GLN A 39 27.57 12.06 19.24
N ALA A 40 27.32 12.23 17.94
CA ALA A 40 25.97 12.17 17.38
C ALA A 40 25.39 10.75 17.46
N LEU A 41 26.18 9.73 17.09
CA LEU A 41 25.82 8.32 17.18
C LEU A 41 25.50 7.92 18.63
N THR A 42 26.37 8.28 19.58
CA THR A 42 26.12 7.98 21.01
C THR A 42 24.88 8.69 21.54
N ARG A 43 24.60 9.93 21.10
CA ARG A 43 23.34 10.63 21.40
C ARG A 43 22.13 9.88 20.84
N ILE A 44 22.17 9.48 19.57
CA ILE A 44 21.09 8.75 18.91
C ILE A 44 20.87 7.38 19.58
N LEU A 45 21.93 6.62 19.83
CA LEU A 45 21.85 5.31 20.49
C LEU A 45 21.29 5.43 21.91
N ARG A 46 21.68 6.46 22.67
CA ARG A 46 21.13 6.73 24.00
C ARG A 46 19.65 7.13 23.95
N ALA A 47 19.26 7.93 22.96
CA ALA A 47 17.85 8.28 22.74
C ALA A 47 17.01 7.06 22.34
N LEU A 48 17.55 6.16 21.51
CA LEU A 48 16.90 4.88 21.15
C LEU A 48 16.80 3.91 22.35
N ALA A 49 17.76 3.97 23.28
CA ALA A 49 17.77 3.13 24.49
C ALA A 49 16.78 3.61 25.58
N HIS A 50 16.44 4.91 25.58
CA HIS A 50 15.43 5.50 26.47
C HIS A 50 14.34 6.21 25.66
N PRO A 51 13.48 5.43 24.98
CA PRO A 51 12.36 6.01 24.26
C PRO A 51 11.38 6.68 25.24
N ASP A 52 10.99 7.89 24.88
CA ASP A 52 10.03 8.68 25.64
C ASP A 52 8.61 8.14 25.43
N PHE A 53 8.28 7.01 26.07
CA PHE A 53 6.96 6.36 25.97
C PHE A 53 5.96 6.90 26.98
N ILE A 54 6.42 7.42 28.11
CA ILE A 54 5.58 7.84 29.24
C ILE A 54 5.84 9.31 29.51
N ALA A 55 4.81 10.12 29.32
CA ALA A 55 4.83 11.54 29.65
C ALA A 55 4.00 11.80 30.92
N PHE A 56 4.32 12.91 31.57
CA PHE A 56 3.55 13.49 32.66
C PHE A 56 3.15 14.89 32.23
N ASP A 57 1.94 15.32 32.60
CA ASP A 57 1.54 16.71 32.37
C ASP A 57 2.44 17.63 33.20
N GLN A 58 2.89 18.75 32.63
CA GLN A 58 3.75 19.69 33.34
C GLN A 58 3.01 20.97 33.63
N GLU A 59 2.93 21.32 34.91
CA GLU A 59 2.53 22.65 35.35
C GLU A 59 3.78 23.53 35.42
N GLN A 60 3.81 24.59 34.62
CA GLN A 60 4.89 25.56 34.59
C GLN A 60 4.43 26.83 35.30
N VAL A 61 5.10 27.17 36.40
CA VAL A 61 4.87 28.42 37.12
C VAL A 61 5.99 29.39 36.75
N GLU A 62 5.59 30.55 36.24
CA GLU A 62 6.49 31.63 35.86
C GLU A 62 6.25 32.85 36.74
N VAL A 63 7.29 33.30 37.43
CA VAL A 63 7.23 34.47 38.31
C VAL A 63 8.26 35.48 37.84
N ASN A 64 7.81 36.70 37.58
CA ASN A 64 8.65 37.79 37.09
C ASN A 64 8.91 38.81 38.20
N ALA A 65 10.14 39.31 38.28
CA ALA A 65 10.48 40.47 39.08
C ALA A 65 11.27 41.47 38.20
N PRO A 66 10.96 42.77 38.26
CA PRO A 66 11.69 43.76 37.49
C PRO A 66 13.12 43.96 38.04
N VAL A 67 14.06 44.20 37.15
CA VAL A 67 15.43 44.63 37.47
C VAL A 67 15.86 45.71 36.48
N TYR A 68 16.62 46.70 36.95
CA TYR A 68 17.12 47.79 36.09
C TYR A 68 18.63 47.67 35.91
N VAL A 69 19.07 47.71 34.65
CA VAL A 69 20.48 47.67 34.25
C VAL A 69 20.70 48.74 33.19
N PRO A 70 21.43 49.84 33.46
CA PRO A 70 22.03 50.24 34.74
C PRO A 70 21.02 50.80 35.75
N CYS A 71 21.45 51.11 36.98
CA CYS A 71 20.59 51.73 37.99
C CYS A 71 20.04 53.10 37.53
N PRO A 72 18.73 53.37 37.67
CA PRO A 72 18.14 54.66 37.33
C PRO A 72 18.74 55.78 38.19
N ALA A 73 18.94 56.97 37.61
CA ALA A 73 19.50 58.14 38.32
C ALA A 73 18.61 58.63 39.48
N ALA A 74 17.33 58.26 39.51
CA ALA A 74 16.37 58.58 40.57
C ALA A 74 16.50 57.70 41.83
N GLY A 75 17.46 56.76 41.86
CA GLY A 75 17.64 55.80 42.94
C GLY A 75 16.94 54.48 42.69
N GLU A 76 17.05 53.56 43.65
CA GLU A 76 16.48 52.22 43.57
C GLU A 76 14.93 52.29 43.58
N PRO A 77 14.24 51.89 42.49
CA PRO A 77 12.78 51.95 42.44
C PRO A 77 12.17 50.90 43.38
N ALA A 78 11.30 51.33 44.29
CA ALA A 78 10.61 50.43 45.21
C ALA A 78 9.67 49.49 44.44
N TYR A 79 9.98 48.19 44.44
CA TYR A 79 9.12 47.14 43.92
C TYR A 79 8.50 46.37 45.08
N THR A 80 7.19 46.51 45.25
CA THR A 80 6.42 45.66 46.16
C THR A 80 5.81 44.51 45.34
N PRO A 81 6.25 43.27 45.56
CA PRO A 81 5.68 42.12 44.86
C PRO A 81 4.22 41.90 45.28
N ASP A 82 3.40 41.39 44.36
CA ASP A 82 2.07 40.89 44.70
C ASP A 82 2.20 39.56 45.47
N THR A 83 1.78 39.57 46.73
CA THR A 83 1.88 38.41 47.63
C THR A 83 0.68 37.47 47.57
N SER A 84 -0.24 37.65 46.62
CA SER A 84 -1.41 36.78 46.44
C SER A 84 -1.07 35.38 45.91
N GLY A 85 0.11 35.22 45.31
CA GLY A 85 0.64 33.96 44.76
C GLY A 85 2.15 33.85 44.95
N PRO A 86 2.82 32.95 44.21
CA PRO A 86 4.27 32.84 44.24
C PRO A 86 4.90 34.14 43.73
N TYR A 87 5.82 34.72 44.51
CA TYR A 87 6.45 35.99 44.19
C TYR A 87 7.94 35.93 44.36
N MET A 88 8.63 36.89 43.73
CA MET A 88 10.07 36.98 43.73
C MET A 88 10.51 38.43 43.96
N THR A 89 11.55 38.60 44.78
CA THR A 89 12.20 39.86 45.08
C THR A 89 13.66 39.81 44.66
N VAL A 90 14.18 40.96 44.25
CA VAL A 90 15.55 41.12 43.75
C VAL A 90 16.18 42.24 44.56
N THR A 91 17.29 41.93 45.23
CA THR A 91 17.99 42.86 46.13
C THR A 91 19.48 42.91 45.74
N PRO A 92 20.01 44.05 45.29
CA PRO A 92 19.29 45.28 44.91
C PRO A 92 18.46 45.12 43.63
N SER A 93 17.37 45.86 43.51
CA SER A 93 16.44 45.85 42.35
C SER A 93 17.00 46.56 41.11
N CYS A 94 18.22 47.10 41.19
CA CYS A 94 19.00 47.58 40.07
C CYS A 94 20.49 47.28 40.26
N GLY A 95 21.24 47.25 39.17
CA GLY A 95 22.70 47.09 39.24
C GLY A 95 23.38 47.41 37.91
N ASP A 96 24.68 47.69 37.98
CA ASP A 96 25.51 47.86 36.79
C ASP A 96 25.63 46.55 35.99
N PRO A 97 25.99 46.62 34.70
CA PRO A 97 26.32 45.44 33.92
C PRO A 97 27.25 44.49 34.68
N ARG A 98 26.84 43.22 34.81
CA ARG A 98 27.59 42.17 35.54
C ARG A 98 27.68 42.36 37.05
N ALA A 99 26.85 43.20 37.66
CA ALA A 99 26.66 43.21 39.10
C ALA A 99 26.00 41.91 39.59
N GLU A 100 26.24 41.58 40.86
CA GLU A 100 25.59 40.45 41.53
C GLU A 100 24.35 40.93 42.26
N VAL A 101 23.23 40.23 42.06
CA VAL A 101 21.96 40.49 42.73
C VAL A 101 21.49 39.23 43.43
N VAL A 102 20.89 39.40 44.61
CA VAL A 102 20.29 38.32 45.38
C VAL A 102 18.83 38.22 44.96
N VAL A 103 18.42 37.04 44.52
CA VAL A 103 17.06 36.74 44.11
C VAL A 103 16.45 35.82 45.16
N GLU A 104 15.35 36.27 45.76
CA GLU A 104 14.58 35.55 46.76
C GLU A 104 13.20 35.24 46.20
N GLY A 105 12.78 33.98 46.28
CA GLY A 105 11.45 33.55 45.87
C GLY A 105 10.70 32.91 47.01
N VAL A 106 9.43 33.26 47.16
CA VAL A 106 8.54 32.79 48.24
C VAL A 106 7.25 32.24 47.64
N GLY A 107 6.72 31.15 48.21
CA GLY A 107 5.43 30.58 47.81
C GLY A 107 5.49 29.69 46.57
N PHE A 108 6.69 29.26 46.15
CA PHE A 108 6.85 28.25 45.09
C PHE A 108 6.47 26.86 45.62
N ALA A 109 6.29 25.89 44.73
CA ALA A 109 6.07 24.50 45.14
C ALA A 109 7.31 23.96 45.88
N PRO A 110 7.15 23.20 46.98
CA PRO A 110 8.28 22.69 47.75
C PRO A 110 9.12 21.68 46.97
N ASP A 111 10.40 21.55 47.33
CA ASP A 111 11.36 20.57 46.77
C ASP A 111 11.40 20.52 45.22
N THR A 112 11.23 21.68 44.57
CA THR A 112 11.14 21.81 43.11
C THR A 112 12.36 22.53 42.55
N ASN A 113 12.93 21.95 41.48
CA ASN A 113 14.02 22.56 40.74
C ASN A 113 13.52 23.62 39.75
N GLY A 114 14.20 24.77 39.70
CA GLY A 114 13.85 25.89 38.83
C GLY A 114 15.04 26.52 38.12
N VAL A 115 14.74 27.32 37.11
CA VAL A 115 15.75 28.04 36.31
C VAL A 115 15.43 29.53 36.35
N LEU A 116 16.47 30.36 36.51
CA LEU A 116 16.38 31.81 36.43
C LEU A 116 16.80 32.30 35.06
N TYR A 117 15.94 33.11 34.44
CA TYR A 117 16.16 33.79 33.18
C TYR A 117 16.22 35.29 33.37
N PHE A 118 17.12 35.95 32.65
CA PHE A 118 17.15 37.39 32.44
C PHE A 118 16.55 37.70 31.08
N ILE A 119 15.55 38.58 31.06
CA ILE A 119 14.80 38.98 29.86
C ILE A 119 15.05 40.48 29.67
N PRO A 120 15.91 40.88 28.71
CA PRO A 120 16.08 42.26 28.31
C PRO A 120 14.86 42.76 27.51
N ASP A 121 14.81 44.05 27.21
CA ASP A 121 13.81 44.71 26.36
C ASP A 121 13.55 44.01 25.01
N SER A 122 14.56 43.37 24.43
CA SER A 122 14.45 42.55 23.22
C SER A 122 13.58 41.29 23.35
N GLY A 123 13.22 40.88 24.57
CA GLY A 123 12.39 39.69 24.84
C GLY A 123 13.13 38.34 24.80
N VAL A 124 14.46 38.33 24.58
CA VAL A 124 15.27 37.10 24.54
C VAL A 124 15.49 36.55 25.95
N GLN A 125 15.22 35.26 26.16
CA GLN A 125 15.39 34.62 27.46
C GLN A 125 16.84 34.15 27.65
N LEU A 126 17.58 34.77 28.56
CA LEU A 126 18.97 34.43 28.85
C LEU A 126 19.07 33.70 30.19
N GLN A 127 19.41 32.41 30.19
CA GLN A 127 19.60 31.67 31.44
C GLN A 127 20.77 32.25 32.25
N ILE A 128 20.54 32.57 33.52
CA ILE A 128 21.53 33.18 34.44
C ILE A 128 21.80 32.33 35.69
N GLY A 129 20.93 31.39 36.05
CA GLY A 129 21.11 30.56 37.24
C GLY A 129 20.13 29.38 37.32
N ARG A 130 20.38 28.48 38.26
CA ARG A 130 19.47 27.41 38.68
C ARG A 130 19.24 27.53 40.18
N PHE A 131 18.07 27.14 40.65
CA PHE A 131 17.72 27.14 42.07
C PHE A 131 16.89 25.89 42.40
N GLU A 132 16.85 25.56 43.69
CA GLU A 132 16.03 24.51 44.26
C GLU A 132 15.28 25.12 45.44
N THR A 133 13.98 24.92 45.52
CA THR A 133 13.15 25.41 46.62
C THR A 133 13.21 24.47 47.81
N ASP A 134 13.18 24.99 49.02
CA ASP A 134 13.08 24.17 50.24
C ASP A 134 11.68 23.55 50.43
N GLY A 135 11.51 22.78 51.51
CA GLY A 135 10.23 22.15 51.87
C GLY A 135 9.10 23.15 52.21
N GLY A 136 9.40 24.44 52.32
CA GLY A 136 8.44 25.53 52.50
C GLY A 136 8.17 26.35 51.23
N GLY A 137 8.81 26.02 50.10
CA GLY A 137 8.63 26.74 48.84
C GLY A 137 9.46 28.03 48.73
N TYR A 138 10.50 28.17 49.55
CA TYR A 138 11.41 29.31 49.55
C TYR A 138 12.72 28.98 48.83
N PHE A 139 13.30 29.95 48.12
CA PHE A 139 14.68 29.85 47.61
C PHE A 139 15.39 31.21 47.68
N GLN A 140 16.71 31.16 47.83
CA GLN A 140 17.58 32.32 47.75
C GLN A 140 18.82 31.97 46.93
N THR A 141 19.12 32.75 45.91
CA THR A 141 20.30 32.53 45.07
C THR A 141 20.90 33.84 44.59
N THR A 142 22.21 33.89 44.48
CA THR A 142 22.94 35.05 43.95
C THR A 142 23.23 34.81 42.48
N VAL A 143 22.78 35.72 41.63
CA VAL A 143 22.98 35.64 40.18
C VAL A 143 23.64 36.91 39.66
N ARG A 144 24.41 36.76 38.59
CA ARG A 144 25.12 37.86 37.96
C ARG A 144 24.33 38.39 36.77
N LEU A 145 24.05 39.69 36.78
CA LEU A 145 23.29 40.35 35.71
C LEU A 145 24.04 40.30 34.37
N ARG A 146 23.29 40.35 33.27
CA ARG A 146 23.86 40.36 31.92
C ARG A 146 24.20 41.79 31.51
N ASP A 147 25.15 41.90 30.60
CA ASP A 147 25.65 43.15 30.05
C ASP A 147 24.70 43.65 28.95
N ARG A 148 23.54 44.17 29.38
CA ARG A 148 22.43 44.62 28.54
C ARG A 148 21.81 45.87 29.15
N GLU A 149 22.35 47.02 28.80
CA GLU A 149 21.87 48.31 29.28
C GLU A 149 20.54 48.69 28.60
N SER A 150 19.57 49.16 29.38
CA SER A 150 18.29 49.67 28.87
C SER A 150 17.69 50.67 29.85
N ASP A 151 17.02 51.70 29.34
CA ASP A 151 16.29 52.69 30.14
C ASP A 151 14.94 52.15 30.67
N GLN A 152 14.52 50.98 30.20
CA GLN A 152 13.27 50.31 30.60
C GLN A 152 13.52 49.19 31.61
N ALA A 153 12.52 48.89 32.45
CA ALA A 153 12.58 47.78 33.38
C ALA A 153 12.73 46.45 32.64
N GLN A 154 13.82 45.74 32.91
CA GLN A 154 14.05 44.38 32.43
C GLN A 154 13.48 43.39 33.43
N GLN A 155 13.38 42.12 33.08
CA GLN A 155 12.74 41.12 33.93
C GLN A 155 13.68 39.99 34.29
N LEU A 156 13.73 39.64 35.57
CA LEU A 156 14.16 38.34 36.03
C LEU A 156 12.94 37.43 36.12
N ARG A 157 13.03 36.24 35.51
CA ARG A 157 11.97 35.24 35.55
C ARG A 157 12.47 33.96 36.18
N ALA A 158 11.81 33.55 37.27
CA ALA A 158 11.91 32.22 37.83
C ALA A 158 10.89 31.31 37.15
N THR A 159 11.36 30.18 36.62
CA THR A 159 10.51 29.16 36.03
C THR A 159 10.71 27.85 36.77
N THR A 160 9.66 27.35 37.42
CA THR A 160 9.61 25.99 37.97
C THR A 160 8.71 25.11 37.11
N ARG A 161 9.05 23.83 37.00
CA ARG A 161 8.24 22.83 36.29
C ARG A 161 7.94 21.69 37.23
N ARG A 162 6.66 21.37 37.39
CA ARG A 162 6.22 20.24 38.20
C ARG A 162 5.41 19.28 37.35
N ASN A 163 5.74 18.00 37.44
CA ASN A 163 4.92 16.95 36.86
C ASN A 163 3.62 16.84 37.68
N ILE A 164 2.48 17.05 37.04
CA ILE A 164 1.13 16.88 37.59
C ILE A 164 0.42 15.75 36.85
N GLY A 165 -0.61 15.19 37.48
CA GLY A 165 -1.41 14.11 36.89
C GLY A 165 -0.77 12.72 36.90
N ASN A 166 -1.44 11.77 36.25
CA ASN A 166 -0.97 10.40 36.12
C ASN A 166 -0.07 10.25 34.89
N ALA A 167 0.85 9.27 34.96
CA ALA A 167 1.60 8.82 33.81
C ALA A 167 0.65 8.45 32.66
N HIS A 168 0.83 9.07 31.49
CA HIS A 168 0.10 8.73 30.28
C HIS A 168 1.08 8.46 29.14
N LEU A 169 0.59 7.80 28.09
CA LEU A 169 1.41 7.50 26.93
C LEU A 169 1.75 8.80 26.21
N SER A 170 3.04 9.05 25.97
CA SER A 170 3.46 10.22 25.21
C SER A 170 2.91 10.16 23.78
N GLN A 171 2.83 11.30 23.09
CA GLN A 171 2.44 11.34 21.67
C GLN A 171 3.34 10.45 20.81
N ASN A 172 4.66 10.48 21.07
CA ASN A 172 5.63 9.61 20.41
C ASN A 172 5.33 8.13 20.65
N GLY A 173 4.93 7.77 21.88
CA GLY A 173 4.54 6.41 22.21
C GLY A 173 3.30 5.96 21.46
N ILE A 174 2.28 6.83 21.35
CA ILE A 174 1.03 6.54 20.64
C ILE A 174 1.32 6.34 19.15
N ASP A 175 2.11 7.23 18.55
CA ASP A 175 2.50 7.15 17.15
C ASP A 175 3.33 5.89 16.86
N THR A 176 4.24 5.54 17.77
CA THR A 176 5.05 4.32 17.65
C THR A 176 4.17 3.08 17.68
N ILE A 177 3.24 2.98 18.63
CA ILE A 177 2.29 1.86 18.70
C ILE A 177 1.43 1.81 17.44
N ASN A 178 0.89 2.96 16.98
CA ASN A 178 0.09 3.05 15.77
C ASN A 178 0.87 2.54 14.55
N LYS A 179 2.14 2.91 14.40
CA LYS A 179 3.01 2.46 13.30
C LYS A 179 3.38 0.98 13.38
N ILE A 180 3.58 0.45 14.58
CA ILE A 180 3.76 -1.00 14.79
C ILE A 180 2.52 -1.76 14.35
N ILE A 181 1.34 -1.31 14.80
CA ILE A 181 0.04 -1.91 14.45
C ILE A 181 -0.18 -1.86 12.94
N GLU A 182 0.03 -0.70 12.31
CA GLU A 182 -0.05 -0.51 10.86
C GLU A 182 0.82 -1.54 10.12
N THR A 183 2.06 -1.74 10.58
CA THR A 183 3.01 -2.68 9.97
C THR A 183 2.56 -4.14 10.11
N VAL A 184 2.08 -4.53 11.29
CA VAL A 184 1.57 -5.89 11.54
C VAL A 184 0.35 -6.18 10.67
N PHE A 185 -0.59 -5.24 10.55
CA PHE A 185 -1.75 -5.40 9.68
C PHE A 185 -1.39 -5.45 8.21
N MET A 186 -0.43 -4.62 7.76
CA MET A 186 0.07 -4.70 6.38
C MET A 186 0.64 -6.10 6.06
N ALA A 187 1.45 -6.66 6.97
CA ALA A 187 2.02 -7.98 6.80
C ALA A 187 0.94 -9.09 6.77
N LEU A 188 -0.05 -9.03 7.67
CA LEU A 188 -1.15 -9.98 7.72
C LEU A 188 -2.01 -9.93 6.44
N LEU A 189 -2.35 -8.73 5.97
CA LEU A 189 -3.14 -8.54 4.76
C LEU A 189 -2.37 -9.01 3.52
N ALA A 190 -1.09 -8.65 3.42
CA ALA A 190 -0.23 -9.07 2.31
C ALA A 190 -0.09 -10.58 2.22
N THR A 191 0.12 -11.27 3.35
CA THR A 191 0.24 -12.72 3.38
C THR A 191 -1.07 -13.42 3.08
N THR A 192 -2.21 -12.88 3.53
CA THR A 192 -3.53 -13.44 3.27
C THR A 192 -3.90 -13.31 1.78
N LEU A 193 -3.75 -12.11 1.21
CA LEU A 193 -3.98 -11.88 -0.22
C LEU A 193 -2.99 -12.68 -1.07
N GLY A 194 -1.71 -12.69 -0.69
CA GLY A 194 -0.67 -13.44 -1.38
C GLY A 194 -0.92 -14.94 -1.38
N THR A 195 -1.33 -15.51 -0.25
CA THR A 195 -1.67 -16.94 -0.16
C THR A 195 -2.90 -17.29 -0.98
N PHE A 196 -3.95 -16.46 -0.90
CA PHE A 196 -5.18 -16.65 -1.66
C PHE A 196 -4.93 -16.71 -3.18
N LEU A 197 -4.12 -15.78 -3.70
CA LEU A 197 -3.75 -15.75 -5.13
C LEU A 197 -2.69 -16.80 -5.49
N ALA A 198 -1.83 -17.21 -4.56
CA ALA A 198 -0.83 -18.24 -4.80
C ALA A 198 -1.45 -19.60 -5.10
N ILE A 199 -2.60 -19.94 -4.50
CA ILE A 199 -3.27 -21.23 -4.70
C ILE A 199 -3.54 -21.50 -6.19
N PRO A 200 -4.38 -20.71 -6.91
CA PRO A 200 -4.67 -20.97 -8.31
C PRO A 200 -3.41 -20.88 -9.20
N VAL A 201 -2.50 -19.95 -8.90
CA VAL A 201 -1.25 -19.79 -9.66
C VAL A 201 -0.34 -21.01 -9.49
N SER A 202 -0.35 -21.67 -8.33
CA SER A 202 0.43 -22.90 -8.08
C SER A 202 -0.04 -24.05 -8.96
N PHE A 203 -1.36 -24.18 -9.22
CA PHE A 203 -1.87 -25.17 -10.16
C PHE A 203 -1.34 -24.94 -11.59
N LEU A 204 -1.22 -23.67 -12.01
CA LEU A 204 -0.66 -23.32 -13.30
C LEU A 204 0.86 -23.54 -13.39
N ALA A 205 1.56 -23.41 -12.26
CA ALA A 205 2.98 -23.67 -12.13
C ALA A 205 3.33 -25.15 -11.85
N ALA A 206 2.33 -26.03 -11.67
CA ALA A 206 2.55 -27.44 -11.36
C ALA A 206 2.80 -28.26 -12.65
N ARG A 207 4.05 -28.67 -12.88
CA ARG A 207 4.44 -29.43 -14.09
C ARG A 207 3.68 -30.74 -14.23
N ASN A 208 3.42 -31.45 -13.12
CA ASN A 208 2.72 -32.74 -13.11
C ASN A 208 1.24 -32.61 -13.52
N LEU A 209 0.59 -31.49 -13.19
CA LEU A 209 -0.78 -31.22 -13.60
C LEU A 209 -0.84 -30.72 -15.05
N MET A 210 0.12 -29.88 -15.44
CA MET A 210 0.12 -29.26 -16.75
C MET A 210 0.65 -30.15 -17.87
N ALA A 211 1.50 -31.14 -17.58
CA ALA A 211 2.05 -32.03 -18.62
C ALA A 211 0.99 -32.87 -19.34
N THR A 212 -0.16 -33.13 -18.70
CA THR A 212 -1.25 -33.95 -19.27
C THR A 212 -2.25 -33.15 -20.11
N VAL A 213 -2.21 -31.81 -20.02
CA VAL A 213 -3.16 -30.94 -20.73
C VAL A 213 -2.67 -30.73 -22.16
N THR A 214 -3.37 -31.38 -23.10
CA THR A 214 -3.11 -31.25 -24.54
C THR A 214 -4.38 -30.81 -25.28
N SER A 215 -4.23 -30.15 -26.43
CA SER A 215 -5.37 -29.66 -27.21
C SER A 215 -5.07 -29.63 -28.70
N PRO A 216 -6.03 -29.94 -29.58
CA PRO A 216 -5.85 -29.83 -31.03
C PRO A 216 -5.50 -28.40 -31.43
N VAL A 217 -4.74 -28.26 -32.53
CA VAL A 217 -4.32 -26.95 -33.08
C VAL A 217 -5.52 -26.02 -33.30
N ALA A 218 -6.63 -26.54 -33.83
CA ALA A 218 -7.86 -25.79 -34.05
C ALA A 218 -8.44 -25.20 -32.76
N SER A 219 -8.43 -25.98 -31.67
CA SER A 219 -8.92 -25.57 -30.35
C SER A 219 -8.07 -24.46 -29.75
N VAL A 220 -6.74 -24.59 -29.83
CA VAL A 220 -5.80 -23.55 -29.36
C VAL A 220 -5.95 -22.26 -30.17
N ALA A 221 -6.03 -22.36 -31.50
CA ALA A 221 -6.19 -21.20 -32.36
C ALA A 221 -7.53 -20.47 -32.10
N LEU A 222 -8.64 -21.21 -32.02
CA LEU A 222 -9.94 -20.63 -31.68
C LEU A 222 -9.92 -19.99 -30.29
N THR A 223 -9.26 -20.62 -29.32
CA THR A 223 -9.13 -20.07 -27.97
C THR A 223 -8.45 -18.71 -27.98
N LEU A 224 -7.33 -18.57 -28.69
CA LEU A 224 -6.61 -17.30 -28.82
C LEU A 224 -7.42 -16.20 -29.52
N ILE A 225 -8.35 -16.57 -30.41
CA ILE A 225 -9.21 -15.63 -31.13
C ILE A 225 -10.42 -15.23 -30.27
N LEU A 226 -11.09 -16.21 -29.65
CA LEU A 226 -12.38 -16.01 -29.00
C LEU A 226 -12.27 -15.55 -27.54
N VAL A 227 -11.22 -15.94 -26.80
CA VAL A 227 -11.07 -15.55 -25.39
C VAL A 227 -10.95 -14.02 -25.21
N PRO A 228 -10.16 -13.27 -25.99
CA PRO A 228 -10.10 -11.81 -25.85
C PRO A 228 -11.46 -11.14 -26.06
N LEU A 229 -12.25 -11.66 -27.00
CA LEU A 229 -13.62 -11.20 -27.21
C LEU A 229 -14.51 -11.52 -26.00
N GLY A 230 -14.40 -12.71 -25.44
CA GLY A 230 -15.11 -13.10 -24.22
C GLY A 230 -14.74 -12.24 -23.01
N VAL A 231 -13.45 -11.92 -22.86
CA VAL A 231 -12.95 -11.01 -21.80
C VAL A 231 -13.54 -9.62 -21.96
N TRP A 232 -13.48 -9.06 -23.17
CA TRP A 232 -14.04 -7.74 -23.46
C TRP A 232 -15.55 -7.70 -23.25
N LEU A 233 -16.30 -8.67 -23.80
CA LEU A 233 -17.76 -8.75 -23.64
C LEU A 233 -18.16 -8.96 -22.18
N GLY A 234 -17.48 -9.85 -21.47
CA GLY A 234 -17.74 -10.12 -20.06
C GLY A 234 -17.54 -8.86 -19.20
N GLY A 235 -16.42 -8.16 -19.39
CA GLY A 235 -16.13 -6.91 -18.69
C GLY A 235 -17.11 -5.79 -19.06
N ALA A 236 -17.47 -5.66 -20.34
CA ALA A 236 -18.42 -4.65 -20.81
C ALA A 236 -19.83 -4.86 -20.25
N VAL A 237 -20.35 -6.10 -20.31
CA VAL A 237 -21.69 -6.43 -19.79
C VAL A 237 -21.76 -6.25 -18.28
N THR A 238 -20.76 -6.73 -17.55
CA THR A 238 -20.73 -6.60 -16.09
C THR A 238 -20.46 -5.17 -15.62
N GLY A 239 -19.65 -4.40 -16.34
CA GLY A 239 -19.46 -2.97 -16.09
C GLY A 239 -20.73 -2.17 -16.34
N TRP A 240 -21.44 -2.46 -17.44
CA TRP A 240 -22.74 -1.86 -17.73
C TRP A 240 -23.80 -2.19 -16.67
N LEU A 241 -23.85 -3.45 -16.22
CA LEU A 241 -24.73 -3.87 -15.11
C LEU A 241 -24.39 -3.12 -13.81
N GLY A 242 -23.10 -2.95 -13.50
CA GLY A 242 -22.65 -2.23 -12.31
C GLY A 242 -23.03 -0.76 -12.33
N GLN A 243 -22.79 -0.07 -13.45
CA GLN A 243 -23.22 1.34 -13.63
C GLN A 243 -24.73 1.47 -13.48
N THR A 244 -25.49 0.59 -14.14
CA THR A 244 -26.95 0.56 -14.07
C THR A 244 -27.43 0.36 -12.62
N ALA A 245 -26.85 -0.60 -11.89
CA ALA A 245 -27.18 -0.88 -10.50
C ALA A 245 -26.90 0.32 -9.59
N LEU A 246 -25.75 0.97 -9.73
CA LEU A 246 -25.40 2.15 -8.94
C LEU A 246 -26.32 3.36 -9.25
N THR A 247 -26.73 3.55 -10.51
CA THR A 247 -27.59 4.68 -10.91
C THR A 247 -29.07 4.49 -10.60
N LEU A 248 -29.64 3.29 -10.81
CA LEU A 248 -31.07 3.04 -10.61
C LEU A 248 -31.44 2.74 -9.16
N LEU A 249 -30.49 2.30 -8.35
CA LEU A 249 -30.73 1.73 -7.02
C LEU A 249 -29.91 2.47 -5.95
N GLY A 250 -29.59 3.76 -6.20
CA GLY A 250 -28.90 4.64 -5.25
C GLY A 250 -29.66 4.82 -3.92
N ASP A 251 -30.96 4.53 -3.91
CA ASP A 251 -31.74 4.41 -2.69
C ASP A 251 -31.60 3.00 -2.06
N TRP A 252 -31.51 2.95 -0.73
CA TRP A 252 -31.32 1.71 0.01
C TRP A 252 -32.48 0.70 -0.17
N LEU A 253 -33.71 1.20 -0.38
CA LEU A 253 -34.90 0.37 -0.46
C LEU A 253 -34.96 -0.42 -1.79
N PRO A 254 -34.82 0.21 -2.98
CA PRO A 254 -34.69 -0.53 -4.24
C PRO A 254 -33.52 -1.52 -4.25
N ALA A 255 -32.37 -1.16 -3.66
CA ALA A 255 -31.23 -2.06 -3.56
C ALA A 255 -31.55 -3.30 -2.72
N LEU A 256 -32.25 -3.13 -1.59
CA LEU A 256 -32.69 -4.23 -0.72
C LEU A 256 -33.73 -5.13 -1.42
N VAL A 257 -34.72 -4.54 -2.10
CA VAL A 257 -35.70 -5.30 -2.88
C VAL A 257 -35.00 -6.09 -4.00
N GLY A 258 -34.10 -5.45 -4.75
CA GLY A 258 -33.34 -6.10 -5.81
C GLY A 258 -32.46 -7.24 -5.29
N LEU A 259 -31.85 -7.07 -4.11
CA LEU A 259 -31.03 -8.11 -3.47
C LEU A 259 -31.84 -9.36 -3.09
N VAL A 260 -33.14 -9.22 -2.82
CA VAL A 260 -34.03 -10.37 -2.56
C VAL A 260 -34.57 -10.94 -3.86
N VAL A 261 -35.06 -10.08 -4.77
CA VAL A 261 -35.72 -10.51 -6.00
C VAL A 261 -34.73 -11.19 -6.96
N ALA A 262 -33.52 -10.66 -7.14
CA ALA A 262 -32.57 -11.21 -8.12
C ALA A 262 -32.16 -12.66 -7.80
N PRO A 263 -31.78 -13.03 -6.55
CA PRO A 263 -31.52 -14.43 -6.19
C PRO A 263 -32.75 -15.34 -6.30
N VAL A 264 -33.94 -14.85 -5.96
CA VAL A 264 -35.18 -15.64 -6.10
C VAL A 264 -35.44 -15.96 -7.57
N VAL A 265 -35.40 -14.96 -8.45
CA VAL A 265 -35.55 -15.18 -9.90
C VAL A 265 -34.44 -16.07 -10.44
N ALA A 266 -33.19 -15.86 -10.02
CA ALA A 266 -32.06 -16.69 -10.40
C ALA A 266 -32.23 -18.15 -9.98
N THR A 267 -32.71 -18.43 -8.77
CA THR A 267 -32.94 -19.80 -8.30
C THR A 267 -34.09 -20.49 -9.02
N ILE A 268 -35.17 -19.77 -9.34
CA ILE A 268 -36.29 -20.29 -10.15
C ILE A 268 -35.78 -20.66 -11.56
N LEU A 269 -35.04 -19.75 -12.21
CA LEU A 269 -34.46 -19.98 -13.53
C LEU A 269 -33.43 -21.13 -13.51
N ALA A 270 -32.58 -21.21 -12.48
CA ALA A 270 -31.58 -22.26 -12.33
C ALA A 270 -32.22 -23.64 -12.15
N ARG A 271 -33.26 -23.75 -11.30
CA ARG A 271 -34.01 -25.00 -11.11
C ARG A 271 -34.69 -25.48 -12.38
N TRP A 272 -35.16 -24.55 -13.22
CA TRP A 272 -35.72 -24.88 -14.52
C TRP A 272 -34.64 -25.28 -15.53
N ALA A 273 -33.50 -24.59 -15.53
CA ALA A 273 -32.41 -24.85 -16.48
C ALA A 273 -31.66 -26.16 -16.19
N VAL A 274 -31.56 -26.55 -14.91
CA VAL A 274 -30.88 -27.77 -14.44
C VAL A 274 -31.85 -28.61 -13.59
N PRO A 275 -32.76 -29.37 -14.24
CA PRO A 275 -33.67 -30.24 -13.50
C PRO A 275 -32.91 -31.41 -12.84
N PRO A 276 -33.30 -31.84 -11.63
CA PRO A 276 -32.59 -32.87 -10.87
C PRO A 276 -32.68 -34.28 -11.48
N VAL A 277 -33.67 -34.55 -12.34
CA VAL A 277 -33.82 -35.83 -13.04
C VAL A 277 -34.22 -35.56 -14.49
N GLU A 278 -33.38 -35.98 -15.44
CA GLU A 278 -33.71 -35.96 -16.86
C GLU A 278 -34.39 -37.27 -17.27
N LYS A 279 -35.69 -37.19 -17.57
CA LYS A 279 -36.49 -38.33 -18.02
C LYS A 279 -36.29 -38.66 -19.52
N SER A 280 -35.81 -37.70 -20.31
CA SER A 280 -35.51 -37.86 -21.74
C SER A 280 -34.46 -36.83 -22.18
N PRO A 281 -33.63 -37.16 -23.20
CA PRO A 281 -32.63 -36.23 -23.69
C PRO A 281 -33.32 -34.98 -24.28
N PRO A 282 -32.97 -33.76 -23.84
CA PRO A 282 -33.64 -32.54 -24.28
C PRO A 282 -33.34 -32.26 -25.76
N GLY A 283 -34.37 -31.81 -26.49
CA GLY A 283 -34.23 -31.35 -27.88
C GLY A 283 -33.33 -30.12 -28.01
N ALA A 284 -32.87 -29.83 -29.23
CA ALA A 284 -31.91 -28.75 -29.50
C ALA A 284 -32.39 -27.37 -29.00
N LEU A 285 -33.67 -27.06 -29.20
CA LEU A 285 -34.27 -25.79 -28.76
C LEU A 285 -34.31 -25.66 -27.23
N VAL A 286 -34.61 -26.75 -26.51
CA VAL A 286 -34.61 -26.77 -25.05
C VAL A 286 -33.19 -26.58 -24.50
N ARG A 287 -32.18 -27.20 -25.12
CA ARG A 287 -30.76 -26.99 -24.74
C ARG A 287 -30.35 -25.53 -24.90
N LEU A 288 -30.75 -24.89 -25.99
CA LEU A 288 -30.49 -23.47 -26.23
C LEU A 288 -31.15 -22.60 -25.16
N LEU A 289 -32.45 -22.78 -24.90
CA LEU A 289 -33.16 -22.01 -23.88
C LEU A 289 -32.57 -22.20 -22.47
N ARG A 290 -32.14 -23.42 -22.13
CA ARG A 290 -31.45 -23.69 -20.86
C ARG A 290 -30.11 -22.97 -20.76
N SER A 291 -29.34 -22.91 -21.85
CA SER A 291 -28.08 -22.17 -21.86
C SER A 291 -28.28 -20.65 -21.71
N ILE A 292 -29.33 -20.09 -22.33
CA ILE A 292 -29.72 -18.69 -22.15
C ILE A 292 -30.18 -18.43 -20.71
N ALA A 293 -30.97 -19.34 -20.14
CA ALA A 293 -31.40 -19.23 -18.76
C ALA A 293 -30.21 -19.26 -17.78
N LEU A 294 -29.22 -20.14 -17.99
CA LEU A 294 -28.00 -20.17 -17.18
C LEU A 294 -27.17 -18.89 -17.31
N LEU A 295 -27.10 -18.31 -18.50
CA LEU A 295 -26.47 -17.00 -18.70
C LEU A 295 -27.23 -15.91 -17.93
N ALA A 296 -28.55 -15.89 -18.00
CA ALA A 296 -29.37 -14.96 -17.23
C ALA A 296 -29.19 -15.13 -15.71
N VAL A 297 -29.08 -16.37 -15.23
CA VAL A 297 -28.76 -16.68 -13.82
C VAL A 297 -27.41 -16.10 -13.42
N ALA A 298 -26.38 -16.26 -14.25
CA ALA A 298 -25.06 -15.69 -13.98
C ALA A 298 -25.10 -14.15 -13.93
N LEU A 299 -25.80 -13.51 -14.86
CA LEU A 299 -25.96 -12.06 -14.87
C LEU A 299 -26.76 -11.54 -13.67
N LEU A 300 -27.82 -12.24 -13.26
CA LEU A 300 -28.59 -11.93 -12.06
C LEU A 300 -27.77 -12.09 -10.78
N ALA A 301 -26.89 -13.10 -10.72
CA ALA A 301 -25.97 -13.27 -9.60
C ALA A 301 -24.98 -12.09 -9.52
N ILE A 302 -24.39 -11.69 -10.65
CA ILE A 302 -23.50 -10.51 -10.72
C ILE A 302 -24.24 -9.23 -10.30
N LEU A 303 -25.48 -9.05 -10.76
CA LEU A 303 -26.33 -7.93 -10.35
C LEU A 303 -26.59 -7.96 -8.84
N ALA A 304 -26.89 -9.12 -8.26
CA ALA A 304 -27.08 -9.25 -6.81
C ALA A 304 -25.83 -8.88 -6.02
N PHE A 305 -24.63 -9.22 -6.52
CA PHE A 305 -23.38 -8.79 -5.89
C PHE A 305 -23.15 -7.27 -5.97
N TYR A 306 -23.48 -6.63 -7.09
CA TYR A 306 -23.43 -5.16 -7.18
C TYR A 306 -24.41 -4.51 -6.19
N LEU A 307 -25.60 -5.08 -6.03
CA LEU A 307 -26.59 -4.58 -5.07
C LEU A 307 -26.15 -4.74 -3.64
N PHE A 308 -25.56 -5.90 -3.32
CA PHE A 308 -24.96 -6.13 -2.02
C PHE A 308 -23.83 -5.14 -1.74
N ALA A 309 -22.96 -4.89 -2.73
CA ALA A 309 -21.88 -3.93 -2.62
C ALA A 309 -22.40 -2.49 -2.40
N ALA A 310 -23.43 -2.08 -3.14
CA ALA A 310 -24.07 -0.78 -2.98
C ALA A 310 -24.69 -0.63 -1.58
N LEU A 311 -25.31 -1.67 -1.05
CA LEU A 311 -25.83 -1.68 0.32
C LEU A 311 -24.73 -1.59 1.37
N LEU A 312 -23.58 -2.26 1.17
CA LEU A 312 -22.44 -2.13 2.09
C LEU A 312 -21.89 -0.70 2.08
N ILE A 313 -21.71 -0.09 0.90
CA ILE A 313 -21.30 1.32 0.78
C ILE A 313 -22.29 2.23 1.54
N ALA A 314 -23.56 2.12 1.20
CA ALA A 314 -24.60 2.97 1.77
C ALA A 314 -24.86 2.72 3.27
N ALA A 315 -24.57 1.52 3.79
CA ALA A 315 -24.63 1.20 5.21
C ALA A 315 -23.40 1.73 5.94
N GLY A 316 -22.21 1.50 5.40
CA GLY A 316 -20.95 1.96 5.98
C GLY A 316 -20.90 3.48 6.13
N GLU A 317 -21.26 4.21 5.07
CA GLU A 317 -21.30 5.69 5.07
C GLU A 317 -22.32 6.26 6.07
N ARG A 318 -23.44 5.56 6.31
CA ARG A 318 -24.44 5.98 7.31
C ARG A 318 -24.07 5.63 8.74
N ILE A 319 -23.36 4.51 8.95
CA ILE A 319 -22.98 4.02 10.28
C ILE A 319 -21.72 4.72 10.79
N ALA A 320 -20.77 5.06 9.92
CA ALA A 320 -19.52 5.74 10.28
C ALA A 320 -19.73 6.98 11.19
N PRO A 321 -20.60 7.96 10.86
CA PRO A 321 -20.81 9.12 11.71
C PRO A 321 -21.49 8.79 13.05
N LEU A 322 -22.24 7.67 13.14
CA LEU A 322 -22.91 7.24 14.36
C LEU A 322 -21.96 6.58 15.38
N LEU A 323 -20.82 6.07 14.91
CA LEU A 323 -19.87 5.29 15.72
C LEU A 323 -18.76 6.12 16.38
N GLY A 324 -18.63 7.42 16.06
CA GLY A 324 -17.62 8.30 16.65
C GLY A 324 -16.20 7.75 16.50
N SER A 325 -15.55 7.39 17.61
CA SER A 325 -14.20 6.79 17.60
C SER A 325 -14.10 5.45 16.87
N PHE A 326 -15.22 4.75 16.66
CA PHE A 326 -15.31 3.50 15.91
C PHE A 326 -15.75 3.70 14.44
N ALA A 327 -15.70 4.94 13.91
CA ALA A 327 -16.06 5.24 12.52
C ALA A 327 -15.33 4.36 11.50
N PHE A 328 -14.11 3.92 11.81
CA PHE A 328 -13.31 3.02 10.97
C PHE A 328 -14.06 1.72 10.61
N LEU A 329 -14.99 1.25 11.44
CA LEU A 329 -15.78 0.05 11.14
C LEU A 329 -16.81 0.32 10.05
N GLY A 330 -17.42 1.51 10.04
CA GLY A 330 -18.29 1.97 8.96
C GLY A 330 -17.51 2.16 7.66
N ASP A 331 -16.36 2.81 7.73
CA ASP A 331 -15.45 2.99 6.57
C ASP A 331 -14.99 1.64 6.02
N PHE A 332 -14.69 0.67 6.89
CA PHE A 332 -14.34 -0.68 6.48
C PHE A 332 -15.47 -1.35 5.69
N ILE A 333 -16.71 -1.30 6.20
CA ILE A 333 -17.88 -1.86 5.49
C ILE A 333 -18.05 -1.20 4.12
N ALA A 334 -17.93 0.12 4.05
CA ALA A 334 -18.03 0.85 2.79
C ALA A 334 -16.91 0.47 1.81
N ASN A 335 -15.67 0.38 2.29
CA ASN A 335 -14.52 -0.03 1.50
C ASN A 335 -14.65 -1.46 0.97
N VAL A 336 -15.19 -2.40 1.76
CA VAL A 336 -15.49 -3.76 1.28
C VAL A 336 -16.48 -3.72 0.12
N GLY A 337 -17.53 -2.90 0.21
CA GLY A 337 -18.46 -2.68 -0.89
C GLY A 337 -17.76 -2.10 -2.13
N GLY A 338 -16.92 -1.07 -1.97
CA GLY A 338 -16.13 -0.49 -3.05
C GLY A 338 -15.20 -1.50 -3.74
N ILE A 339 -14.54 -2.37 -2.97
CA ILE A 339 -13.69 -3.44 -3.50
C ILE A 339 -14.52 -4.42 -4.34
N ILE A 340 -15.72 -4.81 -3.89
CA ILE A 340 -16.59 -5.70 -4.67
C ILE A 340 -16.94 -5.05 -6.02
N VAL A 341 -17.32 -3.76 -6.03
CA VAL A 341 -17.61 -3.03 -7.27
C VAL A 341 -16.41 -3.01 -8.21
N LEU A 342 -15.19 -2.82 -7.68
CA LEU A 342 -13.96 -2.80 -8.47
C LEU A 342 -13.60 -4.18 -9.04
N VAL A 343 -13.82 -5.26 -8.28
CA VAL A 343 -13.44 -6.63 -8.65
C VAL A 343 -14.46 -7.27 -9.62
N LEU A 344 -15.74 -6.92 -9.53
CA LEU A 344 -16.80 -7.55 -10.32
C LEU A 344 -16.60 -7.44 -11.85
N PRO A 345 -16.20 -6.30 -12.44
CA PRO A 345 -15.89 -6.23 -13.88
C PRO A 345 -14.74 -7.15 -14.29
N ILE A 346 -13.72 -7.25 -13.45
CA ILE A 346 -12.57 -8.13 -13.69
C ILE A 346 -13.03 -9.60 -13.64
N ALA A 347 -13.80 -9.97 -12.62
CA ALA A 347 -14.40 -11.29 -12.51
C ALA A 347 -15.32 -11.59 -13.70
N GLY A 348 -16.14 -10.63 -14.12
CA GLY A 348 -16.99 -10.71 -15.30
C GLY A 348 -16.21 -10.94 -16.59
N ALA A 349 -15.10 -10.23 -16.76
CA ALA A 349 -14.19 -10.41 -17.88
C ALA A 349 -13.56 -11.83 -17.86
N LEU A 350 -13.11 -12.31 -16.70
CA LEU A 350 -12.57 -13.67 -16.56
C LEU A 350 -13.63 -14.75 -16.83
N ILE A 351 -14.85 -14.58 -16.31
CA ILE A 351 -15.98 -15.49 -16.57
C ILE A 351 -16.30 -15.50 -18.07
N GLY A 352 -16.41 -14.32 -18.70
CA GLY A 352 -16.63 -14.20 -20.13
C GLY A 352 -15.53 -14.89 -20.95
N GLY A 353 -14.27 -14.68 -20.57
CA GLY A 353 -13.12 -15.41 -21.14
C GLY A 353 -13.25 -16.93 -20.99
N GLY A 354 -13.64 -17.41 -19.81
CA GLY A 354 -13.85 -18.84 -19.54
C GLY A 354 -15.00 -19.46 -20.33
N VAL A 355 -16.10 -18.73 -20.52
CA VAL A 355 -17.23 -19.16 -21.37
C VAL A 355 -16.76 -19.32 -22.82
N PHE A 356 -16.06 -18.32 -23.36
CA PHE A 356 -15.54 -18.38 -24.73
C PHE A 356 -14.41 -19.40 -24.89
N LEU A 357 -13.59 -19.64 -23.87
CA LEU A 357 -12.64 -20.75 -23.81
C LEU A 357 -13.34 -22.10 -23.96
N SER A 358 -14.44 -22.32 -23.23
CA SER A 358 -15.24 -23.55 -23.32
C SER A 358 -15.90 -23.72 -24.70
N ILE A 359 -16.40 -22.63 -25.30
CA ILE A 359 -17.00 -22.64 -26.64
C ILE A 359 -15.93 -22.95 -27.69
N ALA A 360 -14.80 -22.24 -27.64
CA ALA A 360 -13.67 -22.43 -28.54
C ALA A 360 -13.12 -23.86 -28.48
N GLY A 361 -12.97 -24.42 -27.28
CA GLY A 361 -12.51 -25.79 -27.09
C GLY A 361 -13.45 -26.83 -27.71
N ARG A 362 -14.76 -26.68 -27.48
CA ARG A 362 -15.78 -27.56 -28.08
C ARG A 362 -15.81 -27.47 -29.59
N LEU A 363 -15.79 -26.26 -30.14
CA LEU A 363 -15.76 -26.04 -31.60
C LEU A 363 -14.48 -26.61 -32.21
N GLY A 364 -13.32 -26.36 -31.59
CA GLY A 364 -12.03 -26.86 -32.06
C GLY A 364 -11.95 -28.38 -32.08
N ASN A 365 -12.41 -29.05 -31.02
CA ASN A 365 -12.48 -30.52 -30.97
C ASN A 365 -13.46 -31.05 -32.01
N THR A 366 -14.64 -30.43 -32.16
CA THR A 366 -15.62 -30.85 -33.17
C THR A 366 -15.08 -30.73 -34.59
N LEU A 367 -14.32 -29.66 -34.88
CA LEU A 367 -13.65 -29.49 -36.17
C LEU A 367 -12.59 -30.57 -36.41
N ALA A 368 -11.79 -30.88 -35.38
CA ALA A 368 -10.77 -31.91 -35.46
C ALA A 368 -11.36 -33.31 -35.69
N ASP A 369 -12.50 -33.62 -35.05
CA ASP A 369 -13.13 -34.94 -35.12
C ASP A 369 -13.93 -35.17 -36.40
N ARG A 370 -14.56 -34.12 -36.97
CA ARG A 370 -15.51 -34.27 -38.09
C ARG A 370 -14.90 -34.04 -39.49
N LEU A 371 -13.76 -33.38 -39.58
CA LEU A 371 -13.19 -32.97 -40.87
C LEU A 371 -12.06 -33.88 -41.34
N SER A 372 -11.90 -34.00 -42.65
CA SER A 372 -10.76 -34.73 -43.23
C SER A 372 -9.43 -34.03 -42.89
N PRO A 373 -8.30 -34.76 -42.75
CA PRO A 373 -7.01 -34.16 -42.40
C PRO A 373 -6.56 -33.03 -43.34
N ARG A 374 -6.89 -33.11 -44.63
CA ARG A 374 -6.55 -32.08 -45.62
C ARG A 374 -7.37 -30.81 -45.42
N THR A 375 -8.68 -30.95 -45.21
CA THR A 375 -9.58 -29.82 -44.94
C THR A 375 -9.24 -29.15 -43.61
N LEU A 376 -8.98 -29.97 -42.58
CA LEU A 376 -8.58 -29.49 -41.26
C LEU A 376 -7.25 -28.74 -41.32
N LYS A 377 -6.27 -29.23 -42.10
CA LYS A 377 -4.99 -28.53 -42.32
C LYS A 377 -5.20 -27.16 -42.96
N ALA A 378 -6.04 -27.06 -44.00
CA ALA A 378 -6.35 -25.80 -44.65
C ALA A 378 -7.01 -24.79 -43.69
N ILE A 379 -7.97 -25.25 -42.89
CA ILE A 379 -8.64 -24.43 -41.88
C ILE A 379 -7.65 -24.02 -40.78
N ASN A 380 -6.79 -24.92 -40.30
CA ASN A 380 -5.78 -24.62 -39.28
C ASN A 380 -4.79 -23.55 -39.75
N ILE A 381 -4.42 -23.51 -41.02
CA ILE A 381 -3.55 -22.45 -41.56
C ILE A 381 -4.20 -21.08 -41.38
N VAL A 382 -5.49 -20.96 -41.74
CA VAL A 382 -6.24 -19.70 -41.60
C VAL A 382 -6.44 -19.36 -40.12
N LEU A 383 -6.89 -20.33 -39.31
CA LEU A 383 -7.14 -20.11 -37.88
C LEU A 383 -5.86 -19.73 -37.13
N CYS A 384 -4.73 -20.39 -37.38
CA CYS A 384 -3.48 -20.03 -36.74
C CYS A 384 -2.93 -18.70 -37.23
N ALA A 385 -3.12 -18.33 -38.50
CA ALA A 385 -2.77 -16.99 -38.98
C ALA A 385 -3.53 -15.92 -38.20
N VAL A 386 -4.85 -16.07 -38.07
CA VAL A 386 -5.68 -15.13 -37.31
C VAL A 386 -5.34 -15.16 -35.82
N ALA A 387 -5.15 -16.33 -35.23
CA ALA A 387 -4.79 -16.48 -33.82
C ALA A 387 -3.42 -15.85 -33.51
N GLY A 388 -2.43 -16.07 -34.37
CA GLY A 388 -1.10 -15.47 -34.24
C GLY A 388 -1.15 -13.95 -34.40
N MET A 389 -1.94 -13.45 -35.36
CA MET A 389 -2.21 -12.02 -35.52
C MET A 389 -2.84 -11.42 -34.27
N VAL A 390 -3.91 -12.04 -33.72
CA VAL A 390 -4.60 -11.58 -32.51
C VAL A 390 -3.64 -11.58 -31.31
N LEU A 391 -2.89 -12.66 -31.10
CA LEU A 391 -1.92 -12.73 -30.00
C LEU A 391 -0.85 -11.63 -30.11
N ALA A 392 -0.29 -11.42 -31.30
CA ALA A 392 0.72 -10.39 -31.50
C ALA A 392 0.14 -8.97 -31.39
N LEU A 393 -1.11 -8.75 -31.79
CA LEU A 393 -1.84 -7.50 -31.56
C LEU A 393 -2.07 -7.23 -30.06
N LEU A 394 -2.38 -8.26 -29.27
CA LEU A 394 -2.52 -8.12 -27.82
C LEU A 394 -1.18 -7.76 -27.16
N ILE A 395 -0.08 -8.39 -27.60
CA ILE A 395 1.27 -8.03 -27.15
C ILE A 395 1.60 -6.60 -27.57
N GLY A 396 1.31 -6.22 -28.81
CA GLY A 396 1.52 -4.86 -29.32
C GLY A 396 0.71 -3.81 -28.57
N ALA A 397 -0.54 -4.12 -28.20
CA ALA A 397 -1.39 -3.28 -27.37
C ALA A 397 -0.84 -3.13 -25.94
N ALA A 398 -0.31 -4.21 -25.36
CA ALA A 398 0.34 -4.14 -24.05
C ALA A 398 1.62 -3.27 -24.09
N VAL A 399 2.41 -3.37 -25.16
CA VAL A 399 3.58 -2.52 -25.38
C VAL A 399 3.17 -1.06 -25.57
N GLU A 400 2.12 -0.77 -26.34
CA GLU A 400 1.59 0.59 -26.51
C GLU A 400 1.09 1.15 -25.18
N TRP A 401 0.35 0.36 -24.40
CA TRP A 401 -0.13 0.77 -23.08
C TRP A 401 1.03 1.10 -22.12
N LEU A 402 2.10 0.30 -22.16
CA LEU A 402 3.26 0.46 -21.27
C LEU A 402 4.18 1.61 -21.69
N TYR A 403 4.52 1.71 -22.98
CA TYR A 403 5.53 2.65 -23.49
C TYR A 403 4.95 3.89 -24.20
N GLN A 404 3.65 3.93 -24.45
CA GLN A 404 2.95 5.05 -25.12
C GLN A 404 3.66 5.53 -26.39
N LEU A 405 4.09 4.58 -27.23
CA LEU A 405 4.91 4.83 -28.42
C LEU A 405 4.19 5.74 -29.43
N ARG A 406 2.84 5.77 -29.42
CA ARG A 406 1.98 6.56 -30.32
C ARG A 406 2.26 6.32 -31.80
N GLN A 407 2.81 5.15 -32.13
CA GLN A 407 3.15 4.76 -33.49
C GLN A 407 2.42 3.46 -33.87
N PRO A 408 1.23 3.56 -34.48
CA PRO A 408 0.39 2.38 -34.78
C PRO A 408 1.07 1.40 -35.76
N ARG A 409 2.05 1.87 -36.54
CA ARG A 409 2.86 0.99 -37.40
C ARG A 409 3.65 -0.03 -36.58
N LEU A 410 4.23 0.37 -35.46
CA LEU A 410 5.06 -0.49 -34.61
C LEU A 410 4.23 -1.35 -33.66
N THR A 411 3.06 -0.86 -33.20
CA THR A 411 2.27 -1.54 -32.18
C THR A 411 1.07 -2.33 -32.73
N VAL A 412 0.64 -2.05 -33.96
CA VAL A 412 -0.48 -2.75 -34.60
C VAL A 412 -0.04 -3.47 -35.87
N VAL A 413 0.50 -2.75 -36.85
CA VAL A 413 0.72 -3.30 -38.21
C VAL A 413 1.82 -4.37 -38.22
N TRP A 414 3.03 -4.04 -37.74
CA TRP A 414 4.14 -5.00 -37.71
C TRP A 414 3.84 -6.24 -36.84
N PRO A 415 3.33 -6.09 -35.60
CA PRO A 415 2.93 -7.24 -34.79
C PRO A 415 1.87 -8.10 -35.47
N ALA A 416 0.84 -7.50 -36.08
CA ALA A 416 -0.19 -8.26 -36.79
C ALA A 416 0.39 -9.13 -37.91
N ILE A 417 1.26 -8.55 -38.75
CA ILE A 417 1.90 -9.27 -39.86
C ILE A 417 2.81 -10.38 -39.33
N ILE A 418 3.69 -10.06 -38.38
CA ILE A 418 4.63 -11.03 -37.78
C ILE A 418 3.86 -12.17 -37.12
N GLY A 419 2.83 -11.84 -36.35
CA GLY A 419 1.95 -12.81 -35.70
C GLY A 419 1.24 -13.71 -36.69
N ALA A 420 0.69 -13.16 -37.78
CA ALA A 420 0.04 -13.94 -38.83
C ALA A 420 1.02 -14.91 -39.51
N VAL A 421 2.21 -14.43 -39.87
CA VAL A 421 3.26 -15.26 -40.49
C VAL A 421 3.72 -16.37 -39.56
N LEU A 422 4.00 -16.06 -38.29
CA LEU A 422 4.37 -17.06 -37.29
C LEU A 422 3.25 -18.10 -37.08
N GLY A 423 2.00 -17.65 -37.03
CA GLY A 423 0.83 -18.52 -36.97
C GLY A 423 0.75 -19.50 -38.15
N ILE A 424 0.96 -19.02 -39.37
CA ILE A 424 1.02 -19.86 -40.57
C ILE A 424 2.16 -20.86 -40.47
N ILE A 425 3.36 -20.42 -40.06
CA ILE A 425 4.53 -21.31 -39.90
C ILE A 425 4.22 -22.43 -38.91
N VAL A 426 3.63 -22.11 -37.76
CA VAL A 426 3.21 -23.10 -36.75
C VAL A 426 2.21 -24.07 -37.35
N ALA A 427 1.18 -23.58 -38.04
CA ALA A 427 0.17 -24.44 -38.69
C ALA A 427 0.74 -25.32 -39.80
N VAL A 428 1.74 -24.87 -40.55
CA VAL A 428 2.39 -25.66 -41.60
C VAL A 428 3.26 -26.75 -40.97
N ARG A 429 3.98 -26.43 -39.88
CA ARG A 429 4.90 -27.36 -39.21
C ARG A 429 4.20 -28.40 -38.34
N SER A 430 3.04 -28.08 -37.77
CA SER A 430 2.24 -29.02 -36.97
C SER A 430 1.47 -30.00 -37.86
N ARG A 431 1.24 -31.23 -37.40
CA ARG A 431 0.26 -32.12 -38.06
C ARG A 431 -1.15 -31.67 -37.70
N ALA A 432 -2.12 -31.95 -38.59
CA ALA A 432 -3.49 -31.44 -38.41
C ALA A 432 -4.22 -32.11 -37.24
N ASP A 433 -3.84 -33.33 -36.92
CA ASP A 433 -4.42 -34.26 -35.94
C ASP A 433 -3.60 -34.40 -34.65
N GLU A 434 -2.39 -33.84 -34.59
CA GLU A 434 -1.49 -33.99 -33.44
C GLU A 434 -1.82 -32.96 -32.35
N PRO A 435 -2.04 -33.41 -31.10
CA PRO A 435 -2.40 -32.51 -30.01
C PRO A 435 -1.18 -31.72 -29.53
N LEU A 436 -1.33 -30.40 -29.38
CA LEU A 436 -0.28 -29.53 -28.87
C LEU A 436 -0.21 -29.63 -27.32
N PRO A 437 1.01 -29.63 -26.73
CA PRO A 437 1.19 -29.67 -25.27
C PRO A 437 0.96 -28.28 -24.64
N LEU A 438 -0.29 -27.80 -24.71
CA LEU A 438 -0.69 -26.48 -24.22
C LEU A 438 -0.32 -26.27 -22.74
N GLY A 439 -0.50 -27.29 -21.90
CA GLY A 439 -0.19 -27.16 -20.48
C GLY A 439 1.30 -26.94 -20.21
N LEU A 440 2.21 -27.57 -20.96
CA LEU A 440 3.65 -27.31 -20.82
C LEU A 440 4.02 -25.88 -21.23
N ALA A 441 3.35 -25.31 -22.24
CA ALA A 441 3.52 -23.92 -22.60
C ALA A 441 3.04 -22.98 -21.48
N VAL A 442 1.85 -23.23 -20.92
CA VAL A 442 1.30 -22.47 -19.78
C VAL A 442 2.21 -22.56 -18.56
N TYR A 443 2.71 -23.76 -18.23
CA TYR A 443 3.69 -24.00 -17.17
C TYR A 443 4.96 -23.18 -17.39
N GLY A 444 5.53 -23.24 -18.61
CA GLY A 444 6.76 -22.51 -18.95
C GLY A 444 6.60 -21.00 -18.83
N VAL A 445 5.50 -20.45 -19.35
CA VAL A 445 5.19 -19.01 -19.25
C VAL A 445 4.99 -18.60 -17.80
N THR A 446 4.13 -19.32 -17.07
CA THR A 446 3.84 -19.03 -15.65
C THR A 446 5.14 -19.06 -14.84
N ARG A 447 5.98 -20.08 -15.03
CA ARG A 447 7.25 -20.20 -14.28
C ARG A 447 8.23 -19.08 -14.62
N THR A 448 8.30 -18.67 -15.87
CA THR A 448 9.15 -17.55 -16.31
C THR A 448 8.69 -16.25 -15.65
N VAL A 449 7.38 -15.97 -15.67
CA VAL A 449 6.80 -14.78 -15.02
C VAL A 449 7.06 -14.80 -13.51
N LEU A 450 6.82 -15.92 -12.81
CA LEU A 450 7.05 -16.01 -11.37
C LEU A 450 8.54 -15.86 -11.00
N ASN A 451 9.44 -16.40 -11.82
CA ASN A 451 10.88 -16.22 -11.60
C ASN A 451 11.31 -14.76 -11.82
N ALA A 452 10.74 -14.08 -12.82
CA ALA A 452 10.99 -12.66 -13.05
C ALA A 452 10.43 -11.78 -11.92
N LEU A 453 9.19 -12.02 -11.48
CA LEU A 453 8.60 -11.32 -10.34
C LEU A 453 9.42 -11.51 -9.06
N ARG A 454 9.96 -12.71 -8.85
CA ARG A 454 10.84 -13.00 -7.70
C ARG A 454 12.20 -12.30 -7.78
N SER A 455 12.69 -11.96 -8.98
CA SER A 455 13.95 -11.25 -9.15
C SER A 455 13.84 -9.74 -8.95
N VAL A 456 12.63 -9.18 -8.99
CA VAL A 456 12.42 -7.75 -8.71
C VAL A 456 12.49 -7.51 -7.21
N GLU A 457 13.32 -6.54 -6.81
CA GLU A 457 13.45 -6.13 -5.42
C GLU A 457 12.13 -5.57 -4.86
N ALA A 458 11.81 -5.89 -3.61
CA ALA A 458 10.60 -5.42 -2.95
C ALA A 458 10.52 -3.88 -2.91
N LEU A 459 11.64 -3.18 -2.72
CA LEU A 459 11.68 -1.72 -2.73
C LEU A 459 11.24 -1.13 -4.08
N ILE A 460 11.65 -1.75 -5.19
CA ILE A 460 11.22 -1.32 -6.53
C ILE A 460 9.72 -1.53 -6.70
N MET A 461 9.20 -2.69 -6.27
CA MET A 461 7.76 -2.96 -6.32
C MET A 461 6.97 -1.96 -5.49
N VAL A 462 7.42 -1.61 -4.28
CA VAL A 462 6.76 -0.60 -3.43
C VAL A 462 6.69 0.74 -4.16
N ILE A 463 7.76 1.18 -4.83
CA ILE A 463 7.75 2.42 -5.61
C ILE A 463 6.73 2.36 -6.74
N VAL A 464 6.70 1.26 -7.51
CA VAL A 464 5.73 1.08 -8.60
C VAL A 464 4.30 1.12 -8.08
N PHE A 465 4.01 0.42 -6.98
CA PHE A 465 2.68 0.44 -6.36
C PHE A 465 2.33 1.80 -5.76
N ALA A 466 3.28 2.53 -5.18
CA ALA A 466 3.04 3.86 -4.64
C ALA A 466 2.67 4.88 -5.73
N VAL A 467 3.23 4.74 -6.94
CA VAL A 467 2.82 5.54 -8.10
C VAL A 467 1.44 5.11 -8.62
N TRP A 468 1.12 3.82 -8.55
CA TRP A 468 -0.15 3.29 -9.09
C TRP A 468 -1.36 3.57 -8.19
N VAL A 469 -1.28 3.23 -6.90
CA VAL A 469 -2.41 3.33 -5.95
C VAL A 469 -2.30 4.52 -4.99
N GLY A 470 -1.21 5.30 -5.09
CA GLY A 470 -0.90 6.39 -4.18
C GLY A 470 0.06 5.99 -3.07
N ILE A 471 0.73 6.99 -2.49
CA ILE A 471 1.66 6.80 -1.38
C ILE A 471 0.87 6.40 -0.14
N GLY A 472 1.15 5.21 0.39
CA GLY A 472 0.53 4.75 1.62
C GLY A 472 0.78 3.28 1.95
N PRO A 473 0.22 2.80 3.06
CA PRO A 473 0.43 1.44 3.57
C PRO A 473 -0.05 0.38 2.58
N PHE A 474 -1.13 0.68 1.86
CA PHE A 474 -1.72 -0.21 0.87
C PHE A 474 -0.77 -0.56 -0.28
N ALA A 475 0.07 0.39 -0.73
CA ALA A 475 1.10 0.10 -1.73
C ALA A 475 2.12 -0.93 -1.22
N GLY A 476 2.50 -0.83 0.07
CA GLY A 476 3.35 -1.81 0.75
C GLY A 476 2.72 -3.19 0.81
N VAL A 477 1.42 -3.26 1.11
CA VAL A 477 0.65 -4.52 1.11
C VAL A 477 0.65 -5.18 -0.26
N LEU A 478 0.39 -4.42 -1.33
CA LEU A 478 0.37 -4.96 -2.70
C LEU A 478 1.75 -5.45 -3.13
N ALA A 479 2.81 -4.70 -2.82
CA ALA A 479 4.18 -5.09 -3.13
C ALA A 479 4.58 -6.38 -2.42
N LEU A 480 4.36 -6.45 -1.10
CA LEU A 480 4.67 -7.63 -0.30
C LEU A 480 3.79 -8.83 -0.68
N GLY A 481 2.51 -8.58 -0.97
CA GLY A 481 1.56 -9.58 -1.42
C GLY A 481 1.98 -10.21 -2.75
N LEU A 482 2.33 -9.39 -3.76
CA LEU A 482 2.80 -9.88 -5.06
C LEU A 482 4.09 -10.70 -4.92
N HIS A 483 5.04 -10.23 -4.10
CA HIS A 483 6.25 -10.98 -3.80
C HIS A 483 5.93 -12.33 -3.14
N THR A 484 4.97 -12.35 -2.21
CA THR A 484 4.49 -13.55 -1.52
C THR A 484 3.85 -14.55 -2.50
N VAL A 485 3.03 -14.09 -3.46
CA VAL A 485 2.49 -14.94 -4.53
C VAL A 485 3.61 -15.63 -5.30
N ALA A 486 4.62 -14.86 -5.74
CA ALA A 486 5.74 -15.38 -6.50
C ALA A 486 6.64 -16.34 -5.69
N ALA A 487 6.73 -16.15 -4.37
CA ALA A 487 7.49 -17.01 -3.47
C ALA A 487 6.76 -18.34 -3.16
N LEU A 488 5.44 -18.28 -2.98
CA LEU A 488 4.60 -19.44 -2.63
C LEU A 488 4.23 -20.31 -3.84
N ALA A 489 4.03 -19.72 -5.02
CA ALA A 489 3.70 -20.45 -6.24
C ALA A 489 4.91 -21.25 -6.74
N LYS A 490 4.97 -22.53 -6.39
CA LYS A 490 6.09 -23.44 -6.69
C LYS A 490 5.70 -24.67 -7.48
#